data_AF-A0A1E1WY92-F1
#
_entry.id   AF-A0A1E1WY92-F1
#
_cell.length_a   1.000
_cell.length_b   1.000
_cell.length_c   1.000
_cell.angle_alpha   90.00
_cell.angle_beta   90.00
_cell.angle_gamma   90.00
#
_symmetry.space_group_name_H-M   'P 1'
#
loop_
_entity.id
_entity.type
_entity.pdbx_description
1 polymer ?
#
loop_
_entity_poly.entity_id
_entity_poly.type
_entity_poly.pdbx_seq_one_letter_code
_entity_poly.pdbx_strand_id
1 'polypeptide(L)'
;LGVCALLLVILGACQGRHVFQDCPSTSIIHPCRCTSTILGIRVICTAVANEDALRSLLGYLSNYEMNALTLHNINFPVTPDLFSRLHVVTVKITESQFRMQSSSKWGPKAIASRVEDLDVRQSTLDLGNNNLAVMKDLRRVFVDASNITILKKSWFDGLNQLTMFTIGNTHLGGLEDRALAGLNEVHSISLTADGLKSLR
;
A
#
# COMPACT_ATOMS: atom_id res chain seq x y z
N LEU A 1 -21.56 -22.32 9.53
CA LEU A 1 -22.88 -22.86 9.13
C LEU A 1 -23.77 -21.68 8.76
N GLY A 2 -23.94 -21.41 7.47
CA GLY A 2 -24.63 -20.23 6.98
C GLY A 2 -25.09 -20.41 5.53
N VAL A 3 -26.27 -21.04 5.42
CA VAL A 3 -27.28 -20.95 4.34
C VAL A 3 -26.78 -21.03 2.89
N CYS A 4 -26.61 -22.26 2.40
CA CYS A 4 -26.69 -22.55 0.96
C CYS A 4 -27.39 -23.90 0.73
N ALA A 5 -28.58 -24.04 1.32
CA ALA A 5 -29.45 -25.17 1.08
C ALA A 5 -30.83 -24.65 0.66
N LEU A 6 -31.28 -25.20 -0.46
CA LEU A 6 -32.60 -25.11 -1.10
C LEU A 6 -32.77 -24.07 -2.22
N LEU A 7 -32.79 -24.65 -3.42
CA LEU A 7 -33.46 -24.26 -4.68
C LEU A 7 -32.50 -24.02 -5.85
N LEU A 8 -32.21 -25.14 -6.54
CA LEU A 8 -31.77 -25.16 -7.94
C LEU A 8 -32.92 -24.73 -8.86
N VAL A 9 -32.54 -24.24 -10.05
CA VAL A 9 -33.36 -23.84 -11.23
C VAL A 9 -33.78 -22.36 -11.11
N ILE A 10 -33.21 -21.34 -11.78
CA ILE A 10 -32.89 -21.12 -13.21
C ILE A 10 -31.84 -19.99 -13.35
N LEU A 11 -30.81 -20.19 -14.20
CA LEU A 11 -29.90 -19.22 -14.85
C LEU A 11 -29.61 -17.88 -14.15
N GLY A 12 -28.58 -17.92 -13.30
CA GLY A 12 -27.86 -16.73 -12.86
C GLY A 12 -26.69 -17.20 -12.03
N ALA A 13 -25.54 -17.44 -12.66
CA ALA A 13 -24.32 -17.75 -11.94
C ALA A 13 -24.00 -16.54 -11.04
N CYS A 14 -24.44 -16.59 -9.78
CA CYS A 14 -23.78 -15.84 -8.72
C CYS A 14 -22.37 -16.42 -8.62
N GLN A 15 -21.46 -15.91 -9.44
CA GLN A 15 -20.04 -15.94 -9.12
C GLN A 15 -19.87 -14.99 -7.95
N GLY A 16 -20.29 -15.43 -6.75
CA GLY A 16 -19.71 -14.92 -5.53
C GLY A 16 -18.21 -15.11 -5.68
N ARG A 17 -17.44 -14.03 -5.55
CA ARG A 17 -15.99 -14.14 -5.41
C ARG A 17 -15.75 -15.10 -4.25
N HIS A 18 -15.26 -16.29 -4.56
CA HIS A 18 -14.71 -17.17 -3.53
C HIS A 18 -13.50 -16.45 -2.96
N VAL A 19 -13.69 -15.79 -1.82
CA VAL A 19 -12.58 -15.25 -1.04
C VAL A 19 -11.87 -16.46 -0.45
N PHE A 20 -10.62 -16.66 -0.86
CA PHE A 20 -9.80 -17.70 -0.28
C PHE A 20 -9.40 -17.28 1.13
N GLN A 21 -9.73 -18.12 2.12
CA GLN A 21 -9.42 -17.86 3.53
C GLN A 21 -8.08 -18.46 3.98
N ASP A 22 -7.52 -19.37 3.18
CA ASP A 22 -6.24 -20.00 3.44
C ASP A 22 -5.15 -19.44 2.52
N CYS A 23 -3.90 -19.58 2.96
CA CYS A 23 -2.76 -19.18 2.15
C CYS A 23 -2.68 -19.96 0.83
N PRO A 24 -2.30 -19.30 -0.28
CA PRO A 24 -1.97 -20.01 -1.51
C PRO A 24 -0.72 -20.86 -1.36
N SER A 25 -0.57 -21.81 -2.27
CA SER A 25 0.67 -22.59 -2.39
C SER A 25 1.88 -21.67 -2.59
N THR A 26 2.94 -21.93 -1.83
CA THR A 26 4.21 -21.18 -1.91
C THR A 26 4.85 -21.26 -3.28
N SER A 27 4.59 -22.32 -4.07
CA SER A 27 5.08 -22.45 -5.44
C SER A 27 4.45 -21.45 -6.41
N ILE A 28 3.21 -21.02 -6.14
CA ILE A 28 2.47 -20.09 -7.00
C ILE A 28 2.94 -18.66 -6.76
N ILE A 29 3.18 -18.33 -5.48
CA ILE A 29 3.50 -16.96 -5.07
C ILE A 29 5.00 -16.73 -4.84
N HIS A 30 5.87 -17.68 -5.20
CA HIS A 30 7.33 -17.54 -5.03
C HIS A 30 7.85 -16.28 -5.77
N PRO A 31 8.72 -15.45 -5.17
CA PRO A 31 9.44 -15.65 -3.90
C PRO A 31 8.70 -15.17 -2.64
N CYS A 32 7.44 -14.75 -2.75
CA CYS A 32 6.64 -14.37 -1.60
C CYS A 32 6.27 -15.59 -0.75
N ARG A 33 6.07 -15.33 0.55
CA ARG A 33 5.59 -16.29 1.53
C ARG A 33 4.27 -15.81 2.10
N CYS A 34 3.38 -16.77 2.38
CA CYS A 34 2.09 -16.50 2.99
C CYS A 34 1.99 -17.24 4.32
N THR A 35 1.43 -16.58 5.33
CA THR A 35 1.05 -17.20 6.61
C THR A 35 -0.38 -16.83 6.99
N SER A 36 -1.17 -17.82 7.38
CA SER A 36 -2.49 -17.61 7.99
C SER A 36 -2.29 -17.31 9.47
N THR A 37 -2.91 -16.24 9.97
CA THR A 37 -2.85 -15.84 11.38
C THR A 37 -4.27 -15.61 11.91
N ILE A 38 -4.40 -15.44 13.23
CA ILE A 38 -5.68 -15.06 13.85
C ILE A 38 -6.23 -13.73 13.33
N LEU A 39 -5.36 -12.85 12.83
CA LEU A 39 -5.73 -11.55 12.25
C LEU A 39 -6.05 -11.65 10.75
N GLY A 40 -5.88 -12.81 10.15
CA GLY A 40 -6.03 -13.04 8.72
C GLY A 40 -4.72 -13.35 8.01
N ILE A 41 -4.75 -13.27 6.67
CA ILE A 41 -3.64 -13.65 5.80
C ILE A 41 -2.55 -12.57 5.83
N ARG A 42 -1.31 -12.99 6.02
CA ARG A 42 -0.11 -12.15 5.87
C ARG A 42 0.75 -12.66 4.74
N VAL A 43 1.10 -11.76 3.81
CA VAL A 43 2.03 -12.03 2.72
C VAL A 43 3.30 -11.21 2.90
N ILE A 44 4.45 -11.83 2.66
CA ILE A 44 5.77 -11.18 2.68
C ILE A 44 6.46 -11.49 1.36
N CYS A 45 6.78 -10.45 0.59
CA CYS A 45 7.53 -10.54 -0.65
C CYS A 45 8.92 -9.94 -0.42
N THR A 46 9.96 -10.77 -0.57
CA THR A 46 11.35 -10.36 -0.34
C THR A 46 12.14 -10.42 -1.63
N ALA A 47 12.90 -9.36 -1.93
CA ALA A 47 13.86 -9.31 -3.04
C ALA A 47 13.30 -9.79 -4.39
N VAL A 48 12.06 -9.37 -4.72
CA VAL A 48 11.46 -9.64 -6.02
C VAL A 48 12.31 -8.97 -7.11
N ALA A 49 12.46 -9.61 -8.28
CA ALA A 49 13.43 -9.18 -9.29
C ALA A 49 13.08 -7.83 -9.97
N ASN A 50 11.80 -7.59 -10.24
CA ASN A 50 11.32 -6.40 -10.95
C ASN A 50 9.81 -6.18 -10.73
N GLU A 51 9.30 -5.05 -11.22
CA GLU A 51 7.89 -4.67 -11.07
C GLU A 51 6.93 -5.66 -11.73
N ASP A 52 7.27 -6.20 -12.91
CA ASP A 52 6.39 -7.14 -13.63
C ASP A 52 6.19 -8.44 -12.85
N ALA A 53 7.27 -8.97 -12.26
CA ALA A 53 7.21 -10.13 -11.38
C ALA A 53 6.34 -9.87 -10.15
N LEU A 54 6.52 -8.71 -9.50
CA LEU A 54 5.70 -8.34 -8.34
C LEU A 54 4.22 -8.16 -8.74
N ARG A 55 3.95 -7.52 -9.87
CA ARG A 55 2.59 -7.29 -10.38
C ARG A 55 1.87 -8.59 -10.71
N SER A 56 2.56 -9.57 -11.31
CA SER A 56 1.99 -10.89 -11.56
C SER A 56 1.53 -11.57 -10.26
N LEU A 57 2.37 -11.51 -9.23
CA LEU A 57 2.09 -12.06 -7.90
C LEU A 57 0.92 -11.34 -7.22
N LEU A 58 0.92 -10.00 -7.21
CA LEU A 58 -0.18 -9.20 -6.66
C LEU A 58 -1.48 -9.40 -7.45
N GLY A 59 -1.39 -9.64 -8.77
CA GLY A 59 -2.53 -10.01 -9.60
C GLY A 59 -3.20 -11.30 -9.13
N TYR A 60 -2.42 -12.33 -8.80
CA TYR A 60 -2.93 -13.55 -8.21
C TYR A 60 -3.53 -13.33 -6.81
N LEU A 61 -2.84 -12.55 -5.97
CA LEU A 61 -3.25 -12.21 -4.60
C LEU A 61 -4.49 -11.31 -4.54
N SER A 62 -4.92 -10.70 -5.65
CA SER A 62 -6.16 -9.90 -5.70
C SER A 62 -7.45 -10.69 -5.42
N ASN A 63 -7.36 -12.03 -5.38
CA ASN A 63 -8.46 -12.92 -5.00
C ASN A 63 -8.49 -13.26 -3.50
N TYR A 64 -7.58 -12.68 -2.71
CA TYR A 64 -7.43 -12.94 -1.29
C TYR A 64 -7.76 -11.68 -0.49
N GLU A 65 -8.35 -11.87 0.69
CA GLU A 65 -8.49 -10.83 1.70
C GLU A 65 -7.31 -10.94 2.67
N MET A 66 -6.39 -9.99 2.56
CA MET A 66 -5.15 -9.97 3.32
C MET A 66 -5.25 -8.95 4.46
N ASN A 67 -4.77 -9.34 5.63
CA ASN A 67 -4.55 -8.39 6.70
C ASN A 67 -3.29 -7.55 6.43
N ALA A 68 -2.22 -8.18 5.95
CA ALA A 68 -0.97 -7.47 5.72
C ALA A 68 -0.19 -7.96 4.50
N LEU A 69 0.33 -7.02 3.71
CA LEU A 69 1.33 -7.24 2.66
C LEU A 69 2.63 -6.54 3.06
N THR A 70 3.72 -7.29 3.20
CA THR A 70 5.05 -6.74 3.46
C THR A 70 5.91 -6.84 2.20
N LEU A 71 6.38 -5.70 1.72
CA LEU A 71 7.37 -5.57 0.65
C LEU A 71 8.73 -5.30 1.28
N HIS A 72 9.64 -6.27 1.18
CA HIS A 72 10.96 -6.23 1.80
C HIS A 72 12.05 -6.27 0.73
N ASN A 73 13.00 -5.34 0.80
CA ASN A 73 14.15 -5.31 -0.11
C ASN A 73 13.71 -5.16 -1.58
N ILE A 74 12.72 -4.29 -1.80
CA ILE A 74 12.20 -3.96 -3.13
C ILE A 74 12.90 -2.70 -3.62
N ASN A 75 13.83 -2.87 -4.57
CA ASN A 75 14.75 -1.82 -4.99
C ASN A 75 14.59 -1.40 -6.46
N PHE A 76 13.35 -1.46 -6.95
CA PHE A 76 12.98 -0.99 -8.28
C PHE A 76 11.84 0.02 -8.18
N PRO A 77 11.74 0.97 -9.11
CA PRO A 77 10.60 1.87 -9.16
C PRO A 77 9.30 1.12 -9.44
N VAL A 78 8.19 1.62 -8.91
CA VAL A 78 6.86 1.05 -9.09
C VAL A 78 5.90 2.08 -9.67
N THR A 79 4.85 1.63 -10.33
CA THR A 79 3.77 2.53 -10.75
C THR A 79 2.69 2.67 -9.66
N PRO A 80 1.94 3.78 -9.63
CA PRO A 80 0.96 4.04 -8.57
C PRO A 80 -0.14 2.97 -8.46
N ASP A 81 -0.49 2.32 -9.57
CA ASP A 81 -1.58 1.33 -9.63
C ASP A 81 -1.17 -0.06 -9.15
N LEU A 82 0.08 -0.27 -8.69
CA LEU A 82 0.60 -1.58 -8.25
C LEU A 82 -0.31 -2.29 -7.23
N PHE A 83 -0.92 -1.53 -6.32
CA PHE A 83 -1.81 -2.06 -5.28
C PHE A 83 -3.29 -2.13 -5.70
N SER A 84 -3.61 -1.74 -6.93
CA SER A 84 -4.99 -1.73 -7.42
C SER A 84 -5.62 -3.11 -7.34
N ARG A 85 -6.90 -3.16 -6.97
CA ARG A 85 -7.69 -4.40 -6.76
C ARG A 85 -7.25 -5.28 -5.59
N LEU A 86 -6.20 -4.93 -4.85
CA LEU A 86 -5.84 -5.66 -3.64
C LEU A 86 -6.82 -5.36 -2.52
N HIS A 87 -7.28 -6.41 -1.85
CA HIS A 87 -8.01 -6.33 -0.59
C HIS A 87 -7.00 -6.56 0.54
N VAL A 88 -6.24 -5.51 0.87
CA VAL A 88 -5.23 -5.58 1.93
C VAL A 88 -5.37 -4.40 2.87
N VAL A 89 -5.47 -4.67 4.18
CA VAL A 89 -5.65 -3.63 5.21
C VAL A 89 -4.35 -2.84 5.41
N THR A 90 -3.24 -3.54 5.64
CA THR A 90 -1.94 -2.91 5.91
C THR A 90 -0.92 -3.24 4.83
N VAL A 91 -0.30 -2.21 4.25
CA VAL A 91 0.90 -2.33 3.41
C VAL A 91 2.12 -1.90 4.21
N LYS A 92 3.10 -2.79 4.30
CA LYS A 92 4.40 -2.52 4.93
C LYS A 92 5.49 -2.49 3.88
N ILE A 93 6.33 -1.48 3.91
CA ILE A 93 7.50 -1.35 3.05
C ILE A 93 8.72 -1.29 3.95
N THR A 94 9.61 -2.27 3.85
CA THR A 94 10.79 -2.38 4.72
C THR A 94 12.07 -2.56 3.92
N GLU A 95 13.15 -1.91 4.36
CA GLU A 95 14.48 -2.02 3.75
C GLU A 95 14.46 -1.89 2.22
N SER A 96 13.65 -0.96 1.69
CA SER A 96 13.36 -0.86 0.25
C SER A 96 13.73 0.52 -0.30
N GLN A 97 13.92 0.61 -1.62
CA GLN A 97 14.04 1.87 -2.36
C GLN A 97 12.74 2.12 -3.13
N PHE A 98 11.69 2.53 -2.40
CA PHE A 98 10.35 2.68 -2.95
C PHE A 98 10.19 4.01 -3.67
N ARG A 99 10.22 3.97 -5.00
CA ARG A 99 10.07 5.14 -5.87
C ARG A 99 8.87 4.99 -6.79
N MET A 100 7.90 5.91 -6.74
CA MET A 100 6.79 5.91 -7.69
C MET A 100 7.16 6.62 -9.00
N GLN A 101 6.95 5.95 -10.13
CA GLN A 101 7.14 6.55 -11.46
C GLN A 101 5.91 7.34 -11.92
N SER A 102 6.11 8.41 -12.69
CA SER A 102 5.02 9.27 -13.19
C SER A 102 4.15 8.61 -14.29
N SER A 103 4.62 7.54 -14.92
CA SER A 103 3.92 6.90 -16.04
C SER A 103 2.99 5.80 -15.56
N SER A 104 1.71 6.12 -15.38
CA SER A 104 0.69 5.08 -15.53
C SER A 104 0.59 4.77 -17.03
N LYS A 105 1.15 3.62 -17.44
CA LYS A 105 0.98 3.06 -18.81
C LYS A 105 -0.46 2.58 -19.06
N TRP A 106 -1.26 2.58 -17.99
CA TRP A 106 -2.63 2.10 -17.92
C TRP A 106 -3.49 3.26 -17.42
N GLY A 107 -4.47 3.66 -18.25
CA GLY A 107 -5.29 4.86 -18.03
C GLY A 107 -6.14 4.86 -16.75
N PRO A 108 -7.07 5.83 -16.62
CA PRO A 108 -7.70 6.26 -15.36
C PRO A 108 -8.73 5.28 -14.72
N LYS A 109 -8.50 3.96 -14.80
CA LYS A 109 -9.30 2.93 -14.10
C LYS A 109 -8.46 2.10 -13.14
N ALA A 110 -7.57 2.73 -12.39
CA ALA A 110 -7.05 2.12 -11.17
C ALA A 110 -8.24 1.87 -10.23
N ILE A 111 -8.48 0.60 -9.91
CA ILE A 111 -9.52 0.23 -8.95
C ILE A 111 -8.90 0.42 -7.58
N ALA A 112 -9.51 1.30 -6.79
CA ALA A 112 -9.05 1.63 -5.44
C ALA A 112 -8.76 0.35 -4.63
N SER A 113 -7.61 0.35 -3.97
CA SER A 113 -7.27 -0.68 -3.00
C SER A 113 -7.99 -0.40 -1.67
N ARG A 114 -8.11 -1.42 -0.83
CA ARG A 114 -8.65 -1.28 0.54
C ARG A 114 -7.56 -1.04 1.59
N VAL A 115 -6.49 -0.33 1.19
CA VAL A 115 -5.37 -0.06 2.09
C VAL A 115 -5.77 1.03 3.07
N GLU A 116 -5.83 0.68 4.34
CA GLU A 116 -6.11 1.61 5.44
C GLU A 116 -4.82 2.11 6.10
N ASP A 117 -3.78 1.27 6.12
CA ASP A 117 -2.51 1.57 6.76
C ASP A 117 -1.33 1.43 5.80
N LEU A 118 -0.54 2.49 5.69
CA LEU A 118 0.77 2.46 5.03
C LEU A 118 1.86 2.65 6.08
N ASP A 119 2.77 1.68 6.16
CA ASP A 119 3.84 1.62 7.15
C ASP A 119 5.19 1.43 6.44
N VAL A 120 6.00 2.48 6.42
CA VAL A 120 7.29 2.52 5.72
C VAL A 120 8.41 2.60 6.73
N ARG A 121 9.25 1.56 6.80
CA ARG A 121 10.40 1.52 7.71
C ARG A 121 11.72 1.29 7.00
N GLN A 122 12.78 1.91 7.47
CA GLN A 122 14.16 1.63 7.01
C GLN A 122 14.29 1.71 5.48
N SER A 123 13.54 2.60 4.85
CA SER A 123 13.39 2.64 3.39
C SER A 123 13.61 4.05 2.85
N THR A 124 13.84 4.17 1.55
CA THR A 124 13.66 5.45 0.86
C THR A 124 12.23 5.51 0.34
N LEU A 125 11.54 6.62 0.59
CA LEU A 125 10.20 6.89 0.08
C LEU A 125 10.23 8.13 -0.82
N ASP A 126 9.92 7.93 -2.09
CA ASP A 126 9.80 9.01 -3.07
C ASP A 126 8.59 8.76 -3.98
N LEU A 127 7.52 9.55 -3.81
CA LEU A 127 6.34 9.43 -4.68
C LEU A 127 6.51 10.22 -5.99
N GLY A 128 7.63 10.93 -6.20
CA GLY A 128 7.82 11.77 -7.37
C GLY A 128 6.75 12.87 -7.43
N ASN A 129 6.04 12.96 -8.55
CA ASN A 129 4.86 13.85 -8.71
C ASN A 129 3.53 13.10 -8.52
N ASN A 130 3.57 11.84 -8.08
CA ASN A 130 2.39 11.06 -7.78
C ASN A 130 1.86 11.38 -6.37
N ASN A 131 0.72 10.78 -6.05
CA ASN A 131 0.08 10.86 -4.75
C ASN A 131 -0.39 9.48 -4.29
N LEU A 132 -0.88 9.41 -3.06
CA LEU A 132 -1.40 8.17 -2.49
C LEU A 132 -2.90 7.96 -2.77
N ALA A 133 -3.53 8.75 -3.64
CA ALA A 133 -4.98 8.75 -3.85
C ALA A 133 -5.55 7.42 -4.38
N VAL A 134 -4.72 6.55 -4.95
CA VAL A 134 -5.08 5.16 -5.29
C VAL A 134 -5.50 4.34 -4.06
N MET A 135 -4.98 4.71 -2.88
CA MET A 135 -5.33 4.17 -1.57
C MET A 135 -6.24 5.15 -0.84
N LYS A 136 -7.39 5.47 -1.44
CA LYS A 136 -8.36 6.46 -0.93
C LYS A 136 -8.89 6.18 0.48
N ASP A 137 -8.81 4.93 0.92
CA ASP A 137 -9.27 4.46 2.23
C ASP A 137 -8.16 4.58 3.30
N LEU A 138 -7.00 5.17 2.97
CA LEU A 138 -5.90 5.39 3.92
C LEU A 138 -6.36 6.22 5.10
N ARG A 139 -6.13 5.66 6.29
CA ARG A 139 -6.39 6.28 7.59
C ARG A 139 -5.12 6.63 8.32
N ARG A 140 -4.05 5.85 8.11
CA ARG A 140 -2.79 5.99 8.81
C ARG A 140 -1.62 5.87 7.85
N VAL A 141 -0.72 6.85 7.90
CA VAL A 141 0.58 6.80 7.23
C VAL A 141 1.66 6.96 8.29
N PHE A 142 2.51 5.94 8.40
CA PHE A 142 3.63 5.89 9.32
C PHE A 142 4.92 5.70 8.53
N VAL A 143 5.88 6.60 8.74
CA VAL A 143 7.20 6.51 8.12
C VAL A 143 8.24 6.61 9.22
N ASP A 144 9.12 5.63 9.35
CA ASP A 144 10.12 5.59 10.43
C ASP A 144 11.48 5.08 9.98
N ALA A 145 12.55 5.59 10.56
CA ALA A 145 13.93 5.22 10.21
C ALA A 145 14.19 5.28 8.70
N SER A 146 13.49 6.15 7.98
CA SER A 146 13.43 6.17 6.52
C SER A 146 14.05 7.46 5.96
N ASN A 147 14.16 7.57 4.64
CA ASN A 147 14.63 8.77 3.97
C ASN A 147 13.55 9.33 3.04
N ILE A 148 13.20 10.60 3.21
CA ILE A 148 12.27 11.35 2.35
C ILE A 148 13.04 12.56 1.82
N THR A 149 13.27 12.62 0.51
CA THR A 149 14.02 13.73 -0.10
C THR A 149 13.27 15.06 0.01
N ILE A 150 11.99 15.06 -0.38
CA ILE A 150 11.12 16.22 -0.27
C ILE A 150 9.70 15.73 -0.01
N LEU A 151 9.06 16.26 1.03
CA LEU A 151 7.63 16.04 1.24
C LEU A 151 6.85 17.08 0.44
N LYS A 152 6.09 16.62 -0.55
CA LYS A 152 5.32 17.48 -1.46
C LYS A 152 3.87 17.59 -1.01
N LYS A 153 3.25 18.73 -1.30
CA LYS A 153 1.82 18.97 -1.03
C LYS A 153 0.95 17.90 -1.70
N SER A 154 1.29 17.54 -2.93
CA SER A 154 0.47 16.64 -3.74
C SER A 154 0.35 15.23 -3.16
N TRP A 155 1.26 14.79 -2.28
CA TRP A 155 1.27 13.41 -1.77
C TRP A 155 -0.04 13.02 -1.07
N PHE A 156 -0.72 14.00 -0.47
CA PHE A 156 -1.92 13.81 0.34
C PHE A 156 -3.21 14.22 -0.35
N ASP A 157 -3.14 14.71 -1.59
CA ASP A 157 -4.34 15.11 -2.35
C ASP A 157 -5.29 13.92 -2.50
N GLY A 158 -6.56 14.11 -2.12
CA GLY A 158 -7.61 13.09 -2.21
C GLY A 158 -7.67 12.08 -1.06
N LEU A 159 -6.79 12.19 -0.05
CA LEU A 159 -6.80 11.31 1.14
C LEU A 159 -7.78 11.80 2.22
N ASN A 160 -9.07 11.82 1.89
CA ASN A 160 -10.11 12.40 2.76
C ASN A 160 -10.38 11.60 4.04
N GLN A 161 -9.78 10.41 4.21
CA GLN A 161 -9.93 9.58 5.40
C GLN A 161 -8.67 9.54 6.28
N LEU A 162 -7.60 10.22 5.87
CA LEU A 162 -6.34 10.19 6.59
C LEU A 162 -6.47 10.96 7.90
N THR A 163 -6.31 10.26 9.03
CA THR A 163 -6.49 10.82 10.37
C THR A 163 -5.19 10.91 11.16
N MET A 164 -4.20 10.11 10.80
CA MET A 164 -2.89 10.09 11.44
C MET A 164 -1.76 10.05 10.42
N PHE A 165 -0.82 10.98 10.56
CA PHE A 165 0.40 11.04 9.77
C PHE A 165 1.60 11.22 10.69
N THR A 166 2.51 10.25 10.67
CA THR A 166 3.68 10.23 11.54
C THR A 166 4.94 10.00 10.72
N ILE A 167 5.92 10.88 10.89
CA ILE A 167 7.29 10.70 10.43
C ILE A 167 8.21 10.65 11.66
N GLY A 168 8.77 9.47 11.92
CA GLY A 168 9.71 9.15 12.98
C GLY A 168 11.13 8.97 12.45
N ASN A 169 12.16 9.34 13.21
CA ASN A 169 13.59 9.02 12.94
C ASN A 169 14.00 9.10 11.46
N THR A 170 13.50 10.07 10.71
CA THR A 170 13.62 10.11 9.25
C THR A 170 14.55 11.23 8.85
N HIS A 171 15.34 11.03 7.79
CA HIS A 171 15.99 12.15 7.14
C HIS A 171 14.99 12.81 6.19
N LEU A 172 14.57 14.03 6.51
CA LEU A 172 13.67 14.82 5.68
C LEU A 172 14.46 15.96 5.02
N GLY A 173 14.73 15.83 3.73
CA GLY A 173 15.57 16.79 2.99
C GLY A 173 14.91 18.16 2.80
N GLY A 174 13.58 18.22 2.79
CA GLY A 174 12.82 19.46 2.70
C GLY A 174 11.31 19.26 2.66
N LEU A 175 10.59 20.37 2.75
CA LEU A 175 9.13 20.47 2.67
C LEU A 175 8.77 21.47 1.57
N GLU A 176 7.82 21.12 0.72
CA GLU A 176 7.19 22.07 -0.20
C GLU A 176 6.29 23.05 0.57
N ASP A 177 6.10 24.26 0.05
CA ASP A 177 5.12 25.21 0.57
C ASP A 177 3.75 24.54 0.67
N ARG A 178 3.13 24.62 1.85
CA ARG A 178 1.83 23.99 2.13
C ARG A 178 1.84 22.47 1.93
N ALA A 179 2.98 21.79 2.14
CA ALA A 179 3.11 20.34 2.01
C ALA A 179 2.07 19.53 2.81
N LEU A 180 1.56 20.08 3.91
CA LEU A 180 0.59 19.43 4.80
C LEU A 180 -0.86 19.89 4.55
N ALA A 181 -1.12 20.76 3.57
CA ALA A 181 -2.45 21.34 3.36
C ALA A 181 -3.51 20.35 2.86
N GLY A 182 -3.12 19.17 2.36
CA GLY A 182 -4.04 18.09 2.00
C GLY A 182 -4.53 17.26 3.19
N LEU A 183 -3.96 17.46 4.38
CA LEU A 183 -4.24 16.67 5.60
C LEU A 183 -5.46 17.22 6.37
N ASN A 184 -6.61 17.35 5.70
CA ASN A 184 -7.78 18.04 6.25
C ASN A 184 -8.36 17.39 7.53
N GLU A 185 -8.26 16.07 7.64
CA GLU A 185 -8.84 15.28 8.74
C GLU A 185 -7.76 14.76 9.72
N VAL A 186 -6.50 15.20 9.57
CA VAL A 186 -5.41 14.73 10.43
C VAL A 186 -5.43 15.45 11.77
N HIS A 187 -5.60 14.69 12.84
CA HIS A 187 -5.64 15.21 14.21
C HIS A 187 -4.31 15.07 14.94
N SER A 188 -3.37 14.27 14.40
CA SER A 188 -2.04 14.05 14.97
C SER A 188 -0.98 14.03 13.88
N ILE A 189 -0.05 14.99 13.98
CA ILE A 189 1.17 15.06 13.17
C ILE A 189 2.37 14.99 14.11
N SER A 190 3.23 13.99 13.91
CA SER A 190 4.51 13.89 14.62
C SER A 190 5.63 13.88 13.59
N LEU A 191 6.52 14.87 13.66
CA LEU A 191 7.69 15.01 12.80
C LEU A 191 8.95 15.02 13.68
N THR A 192 9.62 13.87 13.78
CA THR A 192 10.96 13.78 14.37
C THR A 192 11.91 13.44 13.23
N ALA A 193 12.49 14.48 12.63
CA ALA A 193 13.39 14.31 11.49
C ALA A 193 14.76 14.92 11.78
N ASP A 194 15.79 14.09 11.65
CA ASP A 194 17.17 14.54 11.75
C ASP A 194 17.50 15.34 10.49
N GLY A 195 17.50 16.67 10.61
CA GLY A 195 17.86 17.58 9.52
C GLY A 195 16.77 18.57 9.09
N LEU A 196 15.61 18.61 9.75
CA LEU A 196 14.60 19.63 9.46
C LEU A 196 15.09 21.01 9.95
N LYS A 197 15.67 21.81 9.04
CA LYS A 197 16.26 23.11 9.38
C LYS A 197 15.24 24.25 9.48
N SER A 198 14.06 24.12 8.87
CA SER A 198 13.00 25.15 8.91
C SER A 198 11.68 24.60 8.36
N LEU A 199 10.57 24.99 8.99
CA LEU A 199 9.20 24.93 8.45
C LEU A 199 8.90 26.33 7.89
N ARG A 200 8.51 26.44 6.62
CA ARG A 200 8.01 27.68 6.01
C ARG A 200 6.53 27.55 5.69
#